data_AF-A0A3N5KVL3-F1
#
_entry.id   AF-A0A3N5KVL3-F1
#
_cell.length_a   1.000
_cell.length_b   1.000
_cell.length_c   1.000
_cell.angle_alpha   90.00
_cell.angle_beta   90.00
_cell.angle_gamma   90.00
#
_symmetry.space_group_name_H-M   'P 1'
#
loop_
_entity.id
_entity.type
_entity.pdbx_description
1 polymer ?
#
loop_
_entity_poly.entity_id
_entity_poly.type
_entity_poly.pdbx_seq_one_letter_code
_entity_poly.pdbx_strand_id
1 'polypeptide(L)'
;MVNCPAPESLSVLGSVLLIGAHPDDENTALLTYLTRARKVRAAYLSLTRGEGGQNLIGPEQGDLLGVIRTQELLAARRIDGAEQ
;
A
#
# COMPACT_ATOMS: atom_id res chain seq x y z
N MET A 1 18.39 -43.80 -3.45
CA MET A 1 17.85 -42.55 -4.01
C MET A 1 17.64 -41.58 -2.87
N VAL A 2 18.53 -40.58 -2.74
CA VAL A 2 18.36 -39.49 -1.77
C VAL A 2 17.32 -38.55 -2.38
N ASN A 3 16.18 -38.40 -1.73
CA ASN A 3 15.14 -37.46 -2.13
C ASN A 3 15.62 -36.06 -1.76
N CYS A 4 16.13 -35.30 -2.72
CA CYS A 4 16.52 -33.91 -2.54
C CYS A 4 15.24 -33.06 -2.72
N PRO A 5 14.74 -32.36 -1.68
CA PRO A 5 13.61 -31.46 -1.88
C PRO A 5 14.06 -30.33 -2.82
N ALA A 6 13.29 -30.12 -3.90
CA ALA A 6 13.46 -28.93 -4.73
C ALA A 6 13.32 -27.67 -3.85
N PRO A 7 14.11 -26.61 -4.09
CA PRO A 7 14.01 -25.40 -3.28
C PRO A 7 12.59 -24.87 -3.34
N GLU A 8 11.98 -24.66 -2.17
CA GLU A 8 10.66 -24.06 -2.03
C GLU A 8 10.64 -22.74 -2.81
N SER A 9 9.71 -22.65 -3.75
CA SER A 9 9.50 -21.51 -4.64
C SER A 9 9.70 -20.15 -3.94
N LEU A 10 10.39 -19.21 -4.59
CA LEU A 10 10.59 -17.82 -4.15
C LEU A 10 9.36 -17.25 -3.41
N SER A 11 9.58 -16.70 -2.22
CA SER A 11 8.53 -16.07 -1.39
C SER A 11 7.86 -14.88 -2.09
N VAL A 12 8.61 -14.18 -2.95
CA VAL A 12 8.13 -13.10 -3.82
C VAL A 12 8.67 -13.28 -5.25
N LEU A 13 7.81 -13.05 -6.24
CA LEU A 13 8.12 -13.20 -7.66
C LEU A 13 8.58 -11.89 -8.33
N GLY A 14 8.47 -10.77 -7.62
CA GLY A 14 8.83 -9.44 -8.11
C GLY A 14 8.43 -8.34 -7.15
N SER A 15 8.78 -7.10 -7.49
CA SER A 15 8.40 -5.90 -6.74
C SER A 15 7.79 -4.85 -7.67
N VAL A 16 6.80 -4.12 -7.16
CA VAL A 16 6.11 -3.04 -7.85
C VAL A 16 5.96 -1.85 -6.90
N LEU A 17 6.23 -0.64 -7.40
CA LEU A 17 5.95 0.62 -6.71
C LEU A 17 4.95 1.42 -7.54
N LEU A 18 3.75 1.65 -6.99
CA LEU A 18 2.81 2.62 -7.55
C LEU A 18 3.10 3.98 -6.93
N ILE A 19 3.07 5.03 -7.74
CA ILE A 19 3.30 6.41 -7.29
C ILE A 19 2.08 7.24 -7.66
N GLY A 20 1.53 7.97 -6.70
CA GLY A 20 0.40 8.88 -6.88
C GLY A 20 0.63 10.22 -6.20
N ALA A 21 -0.16 11.23 -6.55
CA ALA A 21 0.04 12.59 -6.05
C ALA A 21 -0.44 12.72 -4.60
N HIS A 22 -1.60 12.14 -4.28
CA HIS A 22 -2.27 12.27 -2.99
C HIS A 22 -2.57 10.89 -2.37
N PRO A 23 -2.84 10.82 -1.07
CA PRO A 23 -3.55 9.69 -0.50
C PRO A 23 -4.87 9.50 -1.27
N ASP A 24 -5.29 8.25 -1.51
CA ASP A 24 -6.49 7.83 -2.25
C ASP A 24 -6.36 7.78 -3.79
N ASP A 25 -5.24 8.21 -4.38
CA ASP A 25 -5.01 8.04 -5.83
C ASP A 25 -4.66 6.59 -6.20
N GLU A 26 -4.44 5.70 -5.22
CA GLU A 26 -4.04 4.33 -5.51
C GLU A 26 -5.15 3.47 -6.15
N ASN A 27 -4.73 2.37 -6.81
CA ASN A 27 -5.65 1.30 -7.18
C ASN A 27 -5.55 0.14 -6.18
N THR A 28 -6.38 0.17 -5.13
CA THR A 28 -6.42 -0.85 -4.07
C THR A 28 -6.69 -2.26 -4.59
N ALA A 29 -7.53 -2.41 -5.63
CA ALA A 29 -7.82 -3.71 -6.21
C ALA A 29 -6.58 -4.31 -6.90
N LEU A 30 -5.81 -3.48 -7.62
CA LEU A 30 -4.55 -3.89 -8.23
C LEU A 30 -3.51 -4.24 -7.17
N LEU A 31 -3.35 -3.41 -6.13
CA LEU A 31 -2.43 -3.69 -5.01
C LEU A 31 -2.75 -5.04 -4.36
N THR A 32 -4.03 -5.26 -4.02
CA THR A 32 -4.52 -6.53 -3.46
C THR A 32 -4.24 -7.71 -4.39
N TYR A 33 -4.45 -7.55 -5.69
CA TYR A 33 -4.17 -8.59 -6.67
C TYR A 33 -2.68 -8.95 -6.73
N LEU A 34 -1.81 -7.94 -6.76
CA LEU A 34 -0.37 -8.14 -6.80
C LEU A 34 0.13 -8.86 -5.54
N THR A 35 -0.27 -8.40 -4.36
CA THR A 35 0.19 -8.92 -3.06
C THR A 35 -0.37 -10.31 -2.78
N ARG A 36 -1.68 -10.51 -2.96
CA ARG A 36 -2.37 -11.73 -2.53
C ARG A 36 -2.46 -12.80 -3.61
N ALA A 37 -2.61 -12.42 -4.88
CA ALA A 37 -2.81 -13.39 -5.98
C ALA A 37 -1.54 -13.65 -6.81
N ARG A 38 -0.59 -12.70 -6.84
CA ARG A 38 0.59 -12.80 -7.71
C ARG A 38 1.92 -12.96 -6.98
N LYS A 39 1.92 -13.02 -5.64
CA LYS A 39 3.15 -13.08 -4.82
C LYS A 39 4.13 -11.96 -5.18
N VAL A 40 3.62 -10.77 -5.45
CA VAL A 40 4.44 -9.58 -5.76
C VAL A 40 4.47 -8.69 -4.52
N ARG A 41 5.65 -8.21 -4.15
CA ARG A 41 5.76 -7.14 -3.15
C ARG A 41 5.31 -5.84 -3.79
N ALA A 42 4.17 -5.30 -3.36
CA ALA A 42 3.67 -4.02 -3.86
C ALA A 42 3.77 -2.95 -2.78
N ALA A 43 4.16 -1.74 -3.17
CA ALA A 43 4.14 -0.56 -2.32
C ALA A 43 3.44 0.58 -3.05
N TYR A 44 2.82 1.49 -2.28
CA TYR A 44 2.27 2.73 -2.79
C TYR A 44 3.00 3.91 -2.17
N LEU A 45 3.49 4.82 -2.99
CA LEU A 45 4.09 6.08 -2.56
C LEU A 45 3.18 7.23 -2.96
N SER A 46 2.63 7.91 -1.97
CA SER A 46 2.01 9.22 -2.18
C SER A 46 3.07 10.32 -2.07
N LEU A 47 3.03 11.28 -2.99
CA LEU A 47 3.95 12.41 -3.00
C LEU A 47 3.60 13.48 -1.97
N THR A 48 2.37 13.45 -1.46
CA THR A 48 1.88 14.37 -0.42
C THR A 48 1.22 13.59 0.70
N ARG A 49 0.96 14.23 1.85
CA ARG A 49 0.14 13.63 2.90
C ARG A 49 -1.34 14.02 2.78
N GLY A 50 -1.70 14.79 1.76
CA GLY A 50 -3.07 15.28 1.57
C GLY A 50 -3.43 16.42 2.54
N GLU A 51 -2.44 17.19 3.00
CA GLU A 51 -2.65 18.29 3.96
C GLU A 51 -3.57 19.41 3.44
N GLY A 52 -3.63 19.59 2.12
CA GLY A 52 -4.52 20.55 1.46
C GLY A 52 -5.95 20.06 1.21
N GLY A 53 -6.30 18.85 1.67
CA GLY A 53 -7.62 18.27 1.46
C GLY A 53 -8.73 18.87 2.35
N GLN A 54 -9.97 18.49 2.07
CA GLN A 54 -11.12 18.80 2.93
C GLN A 54 -11.36 17.68 3.94
N ASN A 55 -11.59 18.05 5.21
CA ASN A 55 -12.05 17.14 6.24
C ASN A 55 -13.55 17.36 6.49
N LEU A 56 -14.38 16.37 6.17
CA LEU A 56 -15.84 16.45 6.29
C LEU A 56 -16.37 15.96 7.64
N ILE A 57 -15.53 15.33 8.46
CA ILE A 57 -15.94 14.64 9.70
C ILE A 57 -15.29 15.24 10.95
N GLY A 58 -14.41 16.24 10.80
CA GLY A 58 -13.68 16.85 11.90
C GLY A 58 -13.07 18.21 11.54
N PRO A 59 -12.53 18.92 12.55
CA PRO A 59 -11.95 20.25 12.36
C PRO A 59 -10.49 20.24 11.87
N GLU A 60 -9.83 19.08 11.80
CA GLU A 60 -8.40 19.00 11.48
C GLU A 60 -8.11 19.41 10.03
N GLN A 61 -7.06 20.21 9.84
CA GLN A 61 -6.59 20.74 8.55
C GLN A 61 -5.07 20.78 8.51
N GLY A 62 -4.49 20.97 7.32
CA GLY A 62 -3.04 21.09 7.14
C GLY A 62 -2.31 19.85 7.65
N ASP A 63 -1.25 20.07 8.43
CA ASP A 63 -0.41 18.99 8.97
C ASP A 63 -1.19 17.95 9.78
N LEU A 64 -2.19 18.39 10.56
CA LEU A 64 -3.03 17.48 11.37
C LEU A 64 -3.86 16.56 10.48
N LEU A 65 -4.43 17.10 9.40
CA LEU A 65 -5.13 16.29 8.40
C LEU A 65 -4.15 15.32 7.72
N GLY A 66 -2.94 15.78 7.39
CA GLY A 66 -1.89 14.93 6.81
C GLY A 66 -1.54 13.73 7.70
N VAL A 67 -1.50 13.91 9.02
CA VAL A 67 -1.30 12.79 9.98
C VAL A 67 -2.46 11.80 9.91
N ILE A 68 -3.71 12.29 9.90
CA ILE A 68 -4.91 11.44 9.82
C ILE A 68 -4.88 10.62 8.53
N ARG A 69 -4.71 11.25 7.36
CA ARG A 69 -4.73 10.54 6.08
C ARG A 69 -3.57 9.57 5.92
N THR A 70 -2.41 9.86 6.51
CA THR A 70 -1.31 8.90 6.60
C THR A 70 -1.75 7.63 7.36
N GLN A 71 -2.47 7.77 8.48
CA GLN A 71 -2.97 6.63 9.24
C GLN A 71 -4.09 5.88 8.52
N GLU A 72 -4.97 6.58 7.81
CA GLU A 72 -5.99 5.98 6.94
C GLU A 72 -5.34 5.10 5.86
N LEU A 73 -4.32 5.62 5.19
CA LEU A 73 -3.62 4.91 4.12
C LEU A 73 -2.81 3.71 4.67
N LEU A 74 -2.12 3.86 5.80
CA LEU A 74 -1.47 2.75 6.51
C LEU A 74 -2.48 1.69 6.96
N ALA A 75 -3.70 2.08 7.32
CA ALA A 75 -4.77 1.15 7.63
C ALA A 75 -5.26 0.39 6.40
N ALA A 76 -5.42 1.07 5.26
CA ALA A 76 -5.77 0.43 3.99
C ALA A 76 -4.73 -0.63 3.59
N ARG A 77 -3.44 -0.33 3.75
CA ARG A 77 -2.34 -1.28 3.50
C ARG A 77 -2.41 -2.56 4.32
N ARG A 78 -2.87 -2.49 5.59
CA ARG A 78 -3.11 -3.70 6.40
C ARG A 78 -4.23 -4.57 5.82
N ILE A 79 -5.15 -3.99 5.04
CA ILE A 79 -6.25 -4.70 4.39
C ILE A 79 -5.79 -5.24 3.04
N ASP A 80 -5.18 -4.45 2.15
CA ASP A 80 -4.78 -4.92 0.82
C ASP A 80 -3.47 -5.75 0.82
N GLY A 81 -2.65 -5.62 1.86
CA GLY A 81 -1.37 -6.33 2.03
C GLY A 81 -0.19 -5.68 1.30
N ALA A 82 -0.37 -4.48 0.74
CA ALA A 82 0.72 -3.69 0.18
C ALA A 82 1.41 -2.86 1.28
N GLU A 83 2.52 -2.21 0.92
CA GLU A 83 3.32 -1.39 1.83
C GLU A 83 3.16 0.11 1.55
N GLN A 84 3.52 0.95 2.54
CA GLN A 84 3.46 2.42 2.49
C GLN A 84 4.76 3.02 3.03
#